data_AF-A0A1W9LTF1-F1
#
_entry.id   AF-A0A1W9LTF1-F1
#
_cell.length_a   1.000
_cell.length_b   1.000
_cell.length_c   1.000
_cell.angle_alpha   90.00
_cell.angle_beta   90.00
_cell.angle_gamma   90.00
#
_symmetry.space_group_name_H-M   'P 1'
#
loop_
_entity.id
_entity.type
_entity.pdbx_description
1 polymer ?
#
loop_
_entity_poly.entity_id
_entity_poly.type
_entity_poly.pdbx_seq_one_letter_code
_entity_poly.pdbx_strand_id
1 'polypeptide(L)'
;MLLDHIILLRVEKRVLKKVWGYRTRRFTLIVGTLCFCALLLSWKVYFTYYFAGGPLQLSGLEPGQTVPIMKLIAVEVDWEAIGAFLGMAVAGLAVLLGLIAQTRQEQIETYVSLEMASIELFRWECENERIVRSYWDASDTVPEQGQSEEFSFEDFARQEYVCQILNLYEMCLRLYTEGIVPGEVIGSWVIWMWEFTEPKHFDTTWEKVASNYVGLLRRTMDVGQALRREIDSRQVSESCLTEEDAKRQFYAFMGGLLECRDVACWPVMQRNCPSFAQARGGDGRLLWHALRDRQRRKVLPWTT
;
A
#
# COMPACT_ATOMS: atom_id res chain seq x y z
N MET A 1 -26.03 1.17 -4.69
CA MET A 1 -25.29 -0.11 -4.65
C MET A 1 -23.80 0.06 -4.36
N LEU A 2 -23.05 0.94 -5.04
CA LEU A 2 -21.63 1.20 -4.74
C LEU A 2 -21.37 1.83 -3.35
N LEU A 3 -22.31 2.63 -2.83
CA LEU A 3 -22.17 3.30 -1.52
C LEU A 3 -22.21 2.31 -0.33
N ASP A 4 -22.98 1.22 -0.44
CA ASP A 4 -23.05 0.19 0.61
C ASP A 4 -21.77 -0.66 0.68
N HIS A 5 -21.11 -0.88 -0.47
CA HIS A 5 -19.79 -1.51 -0.50
C HIS A 5 -18.68 -0.61 0.08
N ILE A 6 -18.76 0.71 -0.11
CA ILE A 6 -17.77 1.65 0.43
C ILE A 6 -17.88 1.80 1.96
N ILE A 7 -19.09 1.73 2.52
CA ILE A 7 -19.30 1.71 3.99
C ILE A 7 -18.77 0.40 4.59
N LEU A 8 -18.97 -0.74 3.91
CA LEU A 8 -18.37 -2.03 4.29
C LEU A 8 -16.84 -1.97 4.31
N LEU A 9 -16.20 -1.37 3.30
CA LEU A 9 -14.74 -1.23 3.22
C LEU A 9 -14.13 -0.32 4.32
N ARG A 10 -14.87 0.69 4.80
CA ARG A 10 -14.43 1.58 5.90
C ARG A 10 -14.54 0.92 7.27
N VAL A 11 -15.54 0.07 7.49
CA VAL A 11 -15.63 -0.80 8.68
C VAL A 11 -14.50 -1.83 8.63
N GLU A 12 -14.24 -2.41 7.45
CA GLU A 12 -13.14 -3.34 7.25
C GLU A 12 -11.77 -2.77 7.54
N LYS A 13 -11.43 -1.51 7.22
CA LYS A 13 -10.10 -0.98 7.56
C LYS A 13 -9.83 -0.85 9.07
N ARG A 14 -10.86 -0.52 9.87
CA ARG A 14 -10.74 -0.52 11.34
C ARG A 14 -10.72 -1.93 11.91
N VAL A 15 -11.42 -2.86 11.27
CA VAL A 15 -11.37 -4.29 11.59
C VAL A 15 -10.03 -4.90 11.18
N LEU A 16 -9.47 -4.60 10.01
CA LEU A 16 -8.20 -5.09 9.47
C LEU A 16 -7.00 -4.55 10.23
N LYS A 17 -6.97 -3.30 10.69
CA LYS A 17 -5.91 -2.84 11.60
C LYS A 17 -6.00 -3.52 12.96
N LYS A 18 -7.22 -3.75 13.47
CA LYS A 18 -7.46 -4.57 14.67
C LYS A 18 -7.09 -6.03 14.44
N VAL A 19 -7.40 -6.61 13.28
CA VAL A 19 -7.22 -8.02 12.89
C VAL A 19 -5.78 -8.31 12.51
N TRP A 20 -5.03 -7.35 11.97
CA TRP A 20 -3.60 -7.47 11.72
C TRP A 20 -2.82 -7.35 13.03
N GLY A 21 -3.22 -6.43 13.92
CA GLY A 21 -2.77 -6.41 15.32
C GLY A 21 -3.22 -7.65 16.12
N TYR A 22 -4.39 -8.22 15.82
CA TYR A 22 -4.90 -9.46 16.41
C TYR A 22 -4.21 -10.70 15.83
N ARG A 23 -3.81 -10.67 14.55
CA ARG A 23 -3.12 -11.76 13.83
C ARG A 23 -1.67 -11.81 14.24
N THR A 24 -0.98 -10.68 14.37
CA THR A 24 0.35 -10.65 14.99
C THR A 24 0.26 -11.10 16.44
N ARG A 25 -0.69 -10.61 17.25
CA ARG A 25 -0.88 -11.10 18.63
C ARG A 25 -1.23 -12.58 18.72
N ARG A 26 -2.09 -13.12 17.84
CA ARG A 26 -2.44 -14.55 17.79
C ARG A 26 -1.28 -15.38 17.30
N PHE A 27 -0.50 -14.90 16.34
CA PHE A 27 0.73 -15.57 15.90
C PHE A 27 1.78 -15.59 17.01
N THR A 28 2.00 -14.46 17.70
CA THR A 28 2.86 -14.40 18.89
C THR A 28 2.31 -15.27 20.03
N LEU A 29 1.00 -15.39 20.20
CA LEU A 29 0.37 -16.29 21.16
C LEU A 29 0.54 -17.76 20.77
N ILE A 30 0.38 -18.13 19.51
CA ILE A 30 0.53 -19.51 19.03
C ILE A 30 2.00 -19.92 19.12
N VAL A 31 2.91 -19.12 18.56
CA VAL A 31 4.35 -19.34 18.65
C VAL A 31 4.79 -19.31 20.11
N GLY A 32 4.30 -18.36 20.91
CA GLY A 32 4.58 -18.27 22.34
C GLY A 32 4.06 -19.48 23.13
N THR A 33 2.88 -20.00 22.79
CA THR A 33 2.32 -21.22 23.41
C THR A 33 3.12 -22.44 23.00
N LEU A 34 3.52 -22.57 21.73
CA LEU A 34 4.38 -23.66 21.26
C LEU A 34 5.76 -23.61 21.94
N CYS A 35 6.38 -22.43 22.06
CA CYS A 35 7.61 -22.24 22.82
C CYS A 35 7.43 -22.56 24.31
N PHE A 36 6.31 -22.14 24.92
CA PHE A 36 6.00 -22.44 26.31
C PHE A 36 5.79 -23.94 26.55
N CYS A 37 5.07 -24.63 25.67
CA CYS A 37 4.91 -26.08 25.71
C CYS A 37 6.25 -26.80 25.52
N ALA A 38 7.11 -26.34 24.60
CA ALA A 38 8.46 -26.87 24.43
C ALA A 38 9.33 -26.66 25.69
N LEU A 39 9.22 -25.50 26.33
CA LEU A 39 9.89 -25.22 27.61
C LEU A 39 9.36 -26.09 28.76
N LEU A 40 8.05 -26.31 28.85
CA LEU A 40 7.47 -27.21 29.86
C LEU A 40 7.88 -28.66 29.65
N LEU A 41 7.97 -29.12 28.40
CA LEU A 41 8.49 -30.45 28.07
C LEU A 41 9.98 -30.56 28.47
N SER A 42 10.78 -29.54 28.13
CA SER A 42 12.20 -29.48 28.50
C SER A 42 12.39 -29.46 30.02
N TRP A 43 11.55 -28.70 30.74
CA TRP A 43 11.50 -28.65 32.20
C TRP A 43 11.12 -29.99 32.79
N LYS A 44 10.10 -30.67 32.25
CA LYS A 44 9.67 -31.99 32.74
C LYS A 44 10.79 -33.01 32.58
N VAL A 45 11.49 -33.02 31.44
CA VAL A 45 12.67 -33.88 31.22
C VAL A 45 13.77 -33.56 32.23
N TYR A 46 14.11 -32.27 32.39
CA TYR A 46 15.14 -31.83 33.35
C TYR A 46 14.78 -32.19 34.80
N PHE A 47 13.53 -31.94 35.21
CA PHE A 47 13.05 -32.23 36.55
C PHE A 47 13.01 -33.72 36.83
N THR A 48 12.58 -34.54 35.87
CA THR A 48 12.59 -36.00 36.02
C THR A 48 14.03 -36.51 36.13
N TYR A 49 14.96 -35.97 35.33
CA TYR A 49 16.38 -36.29 35.43
C TYR A 49 16.98 -35.93 36.80
N TYR A 50 16.65 -34.76 37.35
CA TYR A 50 17.24 -34.26 38.59
C TYR A 50 16.58 -34.78 39.87
N PHE A 51 15.26 -35.01 39.87
CA PHE A 51 14.51 -35.41 41.07
C PHE A 51 14.14 -36.90 41.12
N ALA A 52 13.94 -37.57 39.98
CA ALA A 52 13.77 -39.04 39.98
C ALA A 52 15.13 -39.75 40.18
N GLY A 53 16.24 -39.05 39.93
CA GLY A 53 17.55 -39.36 40.50
C GLY A 53 17.61 -39.03 41.99
N GLY A 54 16.68 -39.59 42.79
CA GLY A 54 16.80 -39.58 44.25
C GLY A 54 18.21 -40.05 44.65
N PRO A 55 18.75 -39.61 45.81
CA PRO A 55 20.11 -39.94 46.23
C PRO A 55 20.26 -41.46 46.10
N LEU A 56 21.08 -41.88 45.14
CA LEU A 56 21.38 -43.27 44.86
C LEU A 56 21.74 -43.92 46.20
N GLN A 57 20.78 -44.63 46.80
CA GLN A 57 21.04 -45.41 48.00
C GLN A 57 21.89 -46.59 47.55
N LEU A 58 23.20 -46.36 47.52
CA LEU A 58 24.26 -47.35 47.32
C LEU A 58 24.41 -48.26 48.57
N SER A 59 23.33 -48.51 49.30
CA SER A 59 23.34 -49.27 50.55
C SER A 59 23.31 -50.78 50.32
N GLY A 60 24.08 -51.26 49.34
CA GLY A 60 24.17 -52.68 49.00
C GLY A 60 25.25 -53.05 47.96
N LEU A 61 26.17 -52.15 47.64
CA LEU A 61 27.26 -52.43 46.70
C LEU A 61 28.56 -52.70 47.45
N GLU A 62 29.08 -53.92 47.28
CA GLU A 62 30.38 -54.34 47.79
C GLU A 62 31.50 -53.43 47.22
N PRO A 63 32.51 -53.06 48.04
CA PRO A 63 33.62 -52.24 47.58
C PRO A 63 34.39 -52.96 46.45
N GLY A 64 34.32 -52.40 45.24
CA GLY A 64 34.99 -52.91 44.04
C GLY A 64 34.08 -53.20 42.85
N GLN A 65 32.75 -53.15 43.02
CA GLN A 65 31.80 -53.43 41.96
C GLN A 65 31.53 -52.17 41.11
N THR A 66 32.08 -52.11 39.90
CA THR A 66 31.82 -51.02 38.95
C THR A 66 30.43 -51.20 38.33
N VAL A 67 29.45 -50.43 38.81
CA VAL A 67 28.15 -50.35 38.13
C VAL A 67 28.36 -49.53 36.85
N PRO A 68 28.08 -50.08 35.65
CA PRO A 68 28.25 -49.33 34.42
C PRO A 68 27.27 -48.16 34.43
N ILE A 69 27.83 -46.93 34.45
CA ILE A 69 27.11 -45.63 34.42
C ILE A 69 26.08 -45.58 33.26
N MET A 70 26.26 -46.39 32.22
CA MET A 70 25.35 -46.51 31.09
C MET A 70 23.91 -46.97 31.43
N LYS A 71 23.67 -47.66 32.55
CA LYS A 71 22.29 -48.07 32.91
C LYS A 71 21.46 -46.96 33.57
N LEU A 72 22.08 -45.85 34.00
CA LEU A 72 21.37 -44.79 34.71
C LEU A 72 20.80 -43.69 33.78
N ILE A 73 21.10 -43.74 32.48
CA ILE A 73 20.64 -42.77 31.48
C ILE A 73 19.80 -43.48 30.40
N ALA A 74 19.11 -44.55 30.76
CA ALA A 74 18.00 -45.05 29.95
C ALA A 74 16.74 -44.28 30.35
N VAL A 75 16.71 -42.97 30.06
CA VAL A 75 15.42 -42.27 30.00
C VAL A 75 14.70 -42.90 28.83
N GLU A 76 13.72 -43.75 29.11
CA GLU A 76 12.81 -44.28 28.09
C GLU A 76 12.07 -43.08 27.48
N VAL A 77 12.62 -42.59 26.38
CA VAL A 77 12.00 -41.56 25.57
C VAL A 77 10.74 -42.17 24.99
N ASP A 78 9.59 -41.68 25.43
CA ASP A 78 8.29 -42.10 24.92
C ASP A 78 8.15 -41.65 23.46
N TRP A 79 8.33 -42.59 22.54
CA TRP A 79 8.24 -42.35 21.10
C TRP A 79 6.85 -41.86 20.69
N GLU A 80 5.80 -42.18 21.44
CA GLU A 80 4.44 -41.70 21.18
C GLU A 80 4.35 -40.19 21.41
N ALA A 81 4.96 -39.68 22.48
CA ALA A 81 5.00 -38.25 22.78
C ALA A 81 5.79 -37.45 21.72
N ILE A 82 6.91 -38.00 21.23
CA ILE A 82 7.65 -37.39 20.11
C ILE A 82 6.81 -37.38 18.84
N GLY A 83 6.14 -38.49 18.53
CA GLY A 83 5.24 -38.60 17.38
C GLY A 83 4.11 -37.58 17.43
N ALA A 84 3.46 -37.42 18.59
CA ALA A 84 2.39 -36.44 18.79
C ALA A 84 2.89 -34.99 18.64
N PHE A 85 4.08 -34.67 19.16
CA PHE A 85 4.67 -33.34 19.00
C PHE A 85 4.99 -33.02 17.54
N LEU A 86 5.62 -33.95 16.83
CA LEU A 86 5.90 -33.82 15.40
C LEU A 86 4.60 -33.64 14.60
N GLY A 87 3.55 -34.42 14.92
CA GLY A 87 2.24 -34.29 14.29
C GLY A 87 1.63 -32.90 14.48
N MET A 88 1.67 -32.35 15.71
CA MET A 88 1.20 -30.99 15.98
C MET A 88 2.03 -29.93 15.26
N ALA A 89 3.36 -30.10 15.20
CA ALA A 89 4.23 -29.17 14.48
C ALA A 89 3.95 -29.16 12.97
N VAL A 90 3.77 -30.33 12.36
CA VAL A 90 3.41 -30.46 10.94
C VAL A 90 2.03 -29.85 10.67
N ALA A 91 1.03 -30.14 11.51
CA ALA A 91 -0.30 -29.55 11.38
C ALA A 91 -0.27 -28.02 11.52
N GLY A 92 0.49 -27.49 12.49
CA GLY A 92 0.67 -26.06 12.68
C GLY A 92 1.34 -25.38 11.47
N LEU A 93 2.38 -26.01 10.90
CA LEU A 93 3.03 -25.53 9.69
C LEU A 93 2.08 -25.54 8.48
N ALA A 94 1.30 -26.62 8.31
CA ALA A 94 0.32 -26.72 7.22
C ALA A 94 -0.73 -25.60 7.30
N VAL A 95 -1.26 -25.31 8.50
CA VAL A 95 -2.20 -24.18 8.71
C VAL A 95 -1.53 -22.85 8.38
N LEU A 96 -0.28 -22.62 8.80
CA LEU A 96 0.44 -21.38 8.50
C LEU A 96 0.62 -21.18 6.99
N LEU A 97 1.06 -22.23 6.29
CA LEU A 97 1.21 -22.20 4.83
C LEU A 97 -0.12 -21.96 4.12
N GLY A 98 -1.20 -22.58 4.60
CA GLY A 98 -2.56 -22.35 4.11
C GLY A 98 -3.01 -20.89 4.25
N LEU A 99 -2.74 -20.26 5.41
CA LEU A 99 -3.06 -18.85 5.64
C LEU A 99 -2.25 -17.90 4.73
N ILE A 100 -0.97 -18.21 4.50
CA ILE A 100 -0.12 -17.44 3.59
C ILE A 100 -0.63 -17.58 2.15
N ALA A 101 -0.97 -18.79 1.72
CA ALA A 101 -1.51 -19.06 0.39
C ALA A 101 -2.86 -18.34 0.18
N GLN A 102 -3.77 -18.41 1.16
CA GLN A 102 -5.05 -17.71 1.11
C GLN A 102 -4.87 -16.19 0.97
N THR A 103 -3.96 -15.60 1.76
CA THR A 103 -3.71 -14.15 1.67
C THR A 103 -3.19 -13.76 0.28
N ARG A 104 -2.31 -14.57 -0.32
CA ARG A 104 -1.84 -14.33 -1.69
C ARG A 104 -2.96 -14.43 -2.71
N GLN A 105 -3.88 -15.37 -2.53
CA GLN A 105 -5.02 -15.55 -3.43
C GLN A 105 -5.95 -14.32 -3.39
N GLU A 106 -6.29 -13.83 -2.19
CA GLU A 106 -7.11 -12.61 -2.02
C GLU A 106 -6.44 -11.39 -2.67
N GLN A 107 -5.11 -11.27 -2.58
CA GLN A 107 -4.34 -10.20 -3.23
C GLN A 107 -4.39 -10.29 -4.75
N ILE A 108 -4.23 -11.49 -5.31
CA ILE A 108 -4.32 -11.74 -6.76
C ILE A 108 -5.72 -11.41 -7.26
N GLU A 109 -6.77 -11.85 -6.57
CA GLU A 109 -8.15 -11.57 -6.94
C GLU A 109 -8.46 -10.07 -6.93
N THR A 110 -7.93 -9.34 -5.93
CA THR A 110 -8.09 -7.89 -5.87
C THR A 110 -7.37 -7.18 -7.03
N TYR A 111 -6.17 -7.64 -7.38
CA TYR A 111 -5.42 -7.10 -8.52
C TYR A 111 -6.12 -7.39 -9.86
N VAL A 112 -6.59 -8.62 -10.08
CA VAL A 112 -7.37 -9.00 -11.27
C VAL A 112 -8.65 -8.18 -11.37
N SER A 113 -9.32 -7.93 -10.23
CA SER A 113 -10.51 -7.06 -10.22
C SER A 113 -10.18 -5.62 -10.64
N LEU A 114 -9.00 -5.09 -10.29
CA LEU A 114 -8.55 -3.78 -10.74
C LEU A 114 -8.29 -3.77 -12.25
N GLU A 115 -7.63 -4.81 -12.77
CA GLU A 115 -7.40 -4.96 -14.21
C GLU A 115 -8.73 -5.01 -14.98
N MET A 116 -9.68 -5.83 -14.52
CA MET A 116 -11.01 -5.91 -15.13
C MET A 116 -11.76 -4.58 -15.11
N ALA A 117 -11.73 -3.87 -13.98
CA ALA A 117 -12.37 -2.55 -13.88
C ALA A 117 -11.70 -1.51 -14.79
N SER A 118 -10.38 -1.58 -14.99
CA SER A 118 -9.68 -0.73 -15.95
C SER A 118 -10.08 -1.04 -17.40
N ILE A 119 -10.23 -2.33 -17.75
CA ILE A 119 -10.69 -2.77 -19.06
C ILE A 119 -12.12 -2.31 -19.32
N GLU A 120 -13.01 -2.41 -18.34
CA GLU A 120 -14.38 -1.90 -18.44
C GLU A 120 -14.41 -0.38 -18.66
N LEU A 121 -13.55 0.37 -17.95
CA LEU A 121 -13.42 1.80 -18.19
C LEU A 121 -12.95 2.09 -19.63
N PHE A 122 -11.93 1.41 -20.14
CA PHE A 122 -11.48 1.63 -21.53
C PHE A 122 -12.56 1.28 -22.56
N ARG A 123 -13.35 0.23 -22.32
CA ARG A 123 -14.50 -0.09 -23.17
C ARG A 123 -15.54 1.02 -23.14
N TRP A 124 -15.84 1.52 -21.95
CA TRP A 124 -16.74 2.66 -21.79
C TRP A 124 -16.21 3.91 -22.51
N GLU A 125 -14.91 4.19 -22.43
CA GLU A 125 -14.28 5.31 -23.14
C GLU A 125 -14.45 5.20 -24.66
N CYS A 126 -14.25 4.00 -25.22
CA CYS A 126 -14.47 3.73 -26.64
C CYS A 126 -15.93 3.93 -27.05
N GLU A 127 -16.88 3.51 -26.21
CA GLU A 127 -18.33 3.67 -26.46
C GLU A 127 -18.80 5.12 -26.29
N ASN A 128 -18.09 5.91 -25.49
CA ASN A 128 -18.44 7.27 -25.10
C ASN A 128 -17.40 8.28 -25.58
N GLU A 129 -16.86 8.07 -26.79
CA GLU A 129 -15.79 8.88 -27.38
C GLU A 129 -16.06 10.39 -27.28
N ARG A 130 -17.31 10.81 -27.48
CA ARG A 130 -17.69 12.22 -27.42
C ARG A 130 -17.46 12.84 -26.04
N ILE A 131 -17.78 12.12 -24.95
CA ILE A 131 -17.55 12.57 -23.58
C ILE A 131 -16.06 12.63 -23.29
N VAL A 132 -15.33 11.56 -23.65
CA VAL A 132 -13.88 11.48 -23.47
C VAL A 132 -13.17 12.59 -24.25
N ARG A 133 -13.52 12.80 -25.52
CA ARG A 133 -12.95 13.86 -26.34
C ARG A 133 -13.23 15.24 -25.75
N SER A 134 -14.45 15.51 -25.28
CA SER A 134 -14.78 16.78 -24.61
C SER A 134 -13.97 17.01 -23.32
N TYR A 135 -13.46 15.95 -22.68
CA TYR A 135 -12.56 16.11 -21.56
C TYR A 135 -11.14 16.51 -22.00
N TRP A 136 -10.62 15.86 -23.04
CA TRP A 136 -9.25 16.05 -23.52
C TRP A 136 -9.06 17.24 -24.47
N ASP A 137 -10.14 17.77 -25.05
CA ASP A 137 -10.06 18.89 -25.99
C ASP A 137 -9.71 20.19 -25.27
N ALA A 138 -8.52 20.72 -25.54
CA ALA A 138 -8.05 21.97 -24.97
C ALA A 138 -8.80 23.21 -25.50
N SER A 139 -9.55 23.06 -26.59
CA SER A 139 -10.30 24.13 -27.23
C SER A 139 -11.71 24.32 -26.66
N ASP A 140 -12.23 23.34 -25.92
CA ASP A 140 -13.52 23.49 -25.24
C ASP A 140 -13.38 24.54 -24.13
N THR A 141 -14.11 25.64 -24.30
CA THR A 141 -14.17 26.71 -23.30
C THR A 141 -14.95 26.20 -22.10
N VAL A 142 -14.28 26.10 -20.94
CA VAL A 142 -14.96 25.87 -19.67
C VAL A 142 -15.99 26.99 -19.48
N PRO A 143 -17.28 26.69 -19.31
CA PRO A 143 -18.29 27.72 -19.13
C PRO A 143 -17.96 28.60 -17.93
N GLU A 144 -18.04 29.92 -18.11
CA GLU A 144 -17.66 30.90 -17.10
C GLU A 144 -18.49 30.72 -15.82
N GLN A 145 -17.82 30.67 -14.67
CA GLN A 145 -18.48 30.61 -13.36
C GLN A 145 -19.44 31.79 -13.19
N GLY A 146 -20.75 31.52 -13.20
CA GLY A 146 -21.79 32.53 -12.93
C GLY A 146 -22.91 32.59 -13.96
N GLN A 147 -22.76 31.94 -15.12
CA GLN A 147 -23.91 31.64 -15.97
C GLN A 147 -24.65 30.46 -15.33
N SER A 148 -25.95 30.60 -15.08
CA SER A 148 -26.78 29.49 -14.57
C SER A 148 -26.99 28.47 -15.70
N GLU A 149 -25.93 27.82 -16.11
CA GLU A 149 -26.04 26.71 -17.04
C GLU A 149 -26.68 25.55 -16.26
N GLU A 150 -27.84 25.17 -16.75
CA GLU A 150 -28.50 23.93 -16.40
C GLU A 150 -27.47 22.80 -16.50
N PHE A 151 -27.13 22.18 -15.37
CA PHE A 151 -26.11 21.14 -15.30
C PHE A 151 -26.43 20.04 -16.32
N SER A 152 -25.64 19.97 -17.38
CA SER A 152 -25.93 19.07 -18.49
C SER A 152 -25.62 17.63 -18.09
N PHE A 153 -26.32 16.68 -18.72
CA PHE A 153 -25.98 15.26 -18.57
C PHE A 153 -24.53 14.97 -18.97
N GLU A 154 -23.95 15.76 -19.88
CA GLU A 154 -22.57 15.60 -20.35
C GLU A 154 -21.55 16.01 -19.31
N ASP A 155 -21.80 17.11 -18.60
CA ASP A 155 -20.96 17.56 -17.49
C ASP A 155 -20.97 16.53 -16.35
N PHE A 156 -22.15 15.96 -16.08
CA PHE A 156 -22.27 14.84 -15.15
C PHE A 156 -21.42 13.65 -15.58
N ALA A 157 -21.59 13.19 -16.82
CA ALA A 157 -20.88 12.03 -17.33
C ALA A 157 -19.36 12.25 -17.37
N ARG A 158 -18.91 13.46 -17.71
CA ARG A 158 -17.49 13.86 -17.68
C ARG A 158 -16.94 13.86 -16.26
N GLN A 159 -17.68 14.40 -15.30
CA GLN A 159 -17.28 14.37 -13.88
C GLN A 159 -17.20 12.92 -13.36
N GLU A 160 -18.17 12.07 -13.69
CA GLU A 160 -18.15 10.66 -13.30
C GLU A 160 -16.99 9.90 -13.93
N TYR A 161 -16.68 10.16 -15.20
CA TYR A 161 -15.50 9.64 -15.87
C TYR A 161 -14.21 9.98 -15.09
N VAL A 162 -14.06 11.24 -14.69
CA VAL A 162 -12.91 11.68 -13.88
C VAL A 162 -12.86 10.96 -12.53
N CYS A 163 -14.00 10.87 -11.84
CA CYS A 163 -14.09 10.15 -10.57
C CYS A 163 -13.71 8.67 -10.70
N GLN A 164 -14.11 8.00 -11.80
CA GLN A 164 -13.79 6.59 -12.04
C GLN A 164 -12.29 6.37 -12.21
N ILE A 165 -11.61 7.21 -13.01
CA ILE A 165 -10.15 7.18 -13.15
C ILE A 165 -9.46 7.39 -11.80
N LEU A 166 -9.88 8.41 -11.05
CA LEU A 166 -9.32 8.71 -9.73
C LEU A 166 -9.53 7.56 -8.73
N ASN A 167 -10.69 6.90 -8.77
CA ASN A 167 -10.97 5.74 -7.93
C ASN A 167 -10.08 4.54 -8.27
N LEU A 168 -9.88 4.25 -9.56
CA LEU A 168 -8.96 3.19 -10.02
C LEU A 168 -7.53 3.49 -9.55
N TYR A 169 -7.09 4.74 -9.71
CA TYR A 169 -5.76 5.14 -9.27
C TYR A 169 -5.62 5.09 -7.74
N GLU A 170 -6.65 5.44 -6.96
CA GLU A 170 -6.62 5.26 -5.49
C GLU A 170 -6.43 3.79 -5.10
N MET A 171 -7.12 2.89 -5.79
CA MET A 171 -7.00 1.46 -5.57
C MET A 171 -5.60 0.96 -5.95
N CYS A 172 -5.06 1.40 -7.08
CA CYS A 172 -3.69 1.11 -7.49
C CYS A 172 -2.67 1.57 -6.44
N LEU A 173 -2.77 2.82 -5.96
CA LEU A 173 -1.92 3.36 -4.90
C LEU A 173 -1.99 2.52 -3.62
N ARG A 174 -3.19 2.05 -3.25
CA ARG A 174 -3.38 1.21 -2.07
C ARG A 174 -2.70 -0.15 -2.24
N LEU A 175 -2.93 -0.83 -3.36
CA LEU A 175 -2.30 -2.12 -3.65
C LEU A 175 -0.77 -2.00 -3.76
N TYR A 176 -0.27 -0.89 -4.27
CA TYR A 176 1.16 -0.58 -4.26
C TYR A 176 1.71 -0.48 -2.84
N THR A 177 1.04 0.26 -1.94
CA THR A 177 1.47 0.35 -0.53
C THR A 177 1.39 -0.97 0.23
N GLU A 178 0.60 -1.93 -0.26
CA GLU A 178 0.47 -3.28 0.28
C GLU A 178 1.51 -4.26 -0.33
N GLY A 179 2.36 -3.79 -1.25
CA GLY A 179 3.40 -4.60 -1.90
C GLY A 179 2.88 -5.56 -2.96
N ILE A 180 1.65 -5.33 -3.46
CA ILE A 180 1.00 -6.19 -4.45
C ILE A 180 1.35 -5.71 -5.86
N VAL A 181 1.30 -4.41 -6.11
CA VAL A 181 1.59 -3.81 -7.42
C VAL A 181 3.10 -3.57 -7.56
N PRO A 182 3.74 -4.02 -8.65
CA PRO A 182 5.16 -3.74 -8.93
C PRO A 182 5.46 -2.25 -9.13
N GLY A 183 6.71 -1.85 -8.86
CA GLY A 183 7.20 -0.47 -9.05
C GLY A 183 7.03 0.07 -10.47
N GLU A 184 7.28 -0.77 -11.47
CA GLU A 184 7.11 -0.43 -12.89
C GLU A 184 5.65 -0.15 -13.26
N VAL A 185 4.70 -0.91 -12.70
CA VAL A 185 3.27 -0.75 -12.96
C VAL A 185 2.76 0.54 -12.33
N ILE A 186 3.12 0.83 -11.07
CA ILE A 186 2.74 2.14 -10.50
C ILE A 186 3.42 3.30 -11.25
N GLY A 187 4.62 3.07 -11.80
CA GLY A 187 5.31 4.00 -12.69
C GLY A 187 4.45 4.43 -13.88
N SER A 188 3.86 3.47 -14.60
CA SER A 188 3.00 3.79 -15.75
C SER A 188 1.75 4.58 -15.35
N TRP A 189 1.11 4.21 -14.23
CA TRP A 189 -0.02 4.95 -13.69
C TRP A 189 0.33 6.40 -13.34
N VAL A 190 1.50 6.65 -12.74
CA VAL A 190 1.92 8.01 -12.37
C VAL A 190 2.07 8.92 -13.61
N ILE A 191 2.53 8.39 -14.74
CA ILE A 191 2.64 9.13 -16.00
C ILE A 191 1.25 9.57 -16.48
N TRP A 192 0.32 8.62 -16.54
CA TRP A 192 -1.04 8.92 -16.94
C TRP A 192 -1.69 9.92 -16.02
N MET A 193 -1.41 9.87 -14.72
CA MET A 193 -1.95 10.84 -13.77
C MET A 193 -1.36 12.24 -13.93
N TRP A 194 -0.14 12.37 -14.44
CA TRP A 194 0.38 13.67 -14.86
C TRP A 194 -0.42 14.20 -16.05
N GLU A 195 -0.56 13.40 -17.10
CA GLU A 195 -1.32 13.76 -18.32
C GLU A 195 -2.79 14.02 -17.99
N PHE A 196 -3.34 13.30 -17.03
CA PHE A 196 -4.73 13.47 -16.62
C PHE A 196 -5.00 14.81 -15.94
N THR A 197 -3.98 15.46 -15.39
CA THR A 197 -4.08 16.80 -14.78
C THR A 197 -3.92 17.94 -15.80
N GLU A 198 -3.61 17.64 -17.06
CA GLU A 198 -3.38 18.64 -18.10
C GLU A 198 -4.65 19.36 -18.59
N PRO A 199 -5.79 18.68 -18.83
CA PRO A 199 -6.97 19.37 -19.34
C PRO A 199 -7.53 20.40 -18.37
N LYS A 200 -7.97 21.56 -18.88
CA LYS A 200 -8.57 22.64 -18.06
C LYS A 200 -9.81 22.20 -17.28
N HIS A 201 -10.56 21.24 -17.82
CA HIS A 201 -11.71 20.65 -17.14
C HIS A 201 -11.33 19.88 -15.87
N PHE A 202 -10.09 19.39 -15.76
CA PHE A 202 -9.62 18.76 -14.54
C PHE A 202 -9.62 19.76 -13.38
N ASP A 203 -9.28 21.02 -13.62
CA ASP A 203 -9.21 22.03 -12.57
C ASP A 203 -10.55 22.25 -11.86
N THR A 204 -11.59 22.49 -12.67
CA THR A 204 -12.94 22.71 -12.14
C THR A 204 -13.55 21.45 -11.56
N THR A 205 -13.24 20.29 -12.13
CA THR A 205 -13.71 19.00 -11.61
C THR A 205 -13.04 18.68 -10.28
N TRP A 206 -11.72 18.82 -10.20
CA TRP A 206 -10.92 18.54 -9.00
C TRP A 206 -11.36 19.42 -7.84
N GLU A 207 -11.62 20.71 -8.05
CA GLU A 207 -12.12 21.61 -7.00
C GLU A 207 -13.43 21.11 -6.36
N LYS A 208 -14.31 20.50 -7.15
CA LYS A 208 -15.58 19.93 -6.68
C LYS A 208 -15.36 18.61 -5.93
N VAL A 209 -14.47 17.74 -6.41
CA VAL A 209 -14.37 16.35 -5.93
C VAL A 209 -13.20 16.08 -4.97
N ALA A 210 -12.21 16.98 -4.88
CA ALA A 210 -10.99 16.79 -4.08
C ALA A 210 -11.27 16.50 -2.60
N SER A 211 -12.39 16.99 -2.06
CA SER A 211 -12.79 16.75 -0.67
C SER A 211 -13.16 15.28 -0.39
N ASN A 212 -13.56 14.54 -1.43
CA ASN A 212 -13.88 13.11 -1.35
C ASN A 212 -12.63 12.22 -1.25
N TYR A 213 -11.48 12.76 -1.67
CA TYR A 213 -10.21 12.05 -1.71
C TYR A 213 -9.28 12.48 -0.58
N VAL A 214 -8.45 11.55 -0.09
CA VAL A 214 -7.53 11.78 1.04
C VAL A 214 -6.19 11.09 0.80
N GLY A 215 -5.20 11.41 1.63
CA GLY A 215 -3.95 10.64 1.68
C GLY A 215 -3.07 10.84 0.46
N LEU A 216 -2.64 9.73 -0.15
CA LEU A 216 -1.69 9.73 -1.28
C LEU A 216 -2.31 10.37 -2.52
N LEU A 217 -3.48 9.90 -2.94
CA LEU A 217 -4.16 10.37 -4.15
C LEU A 217 -4.34 11.90 -4.14
N ARG A 218 -4.89 12.45 -3.06
CA ARG A 218 -5.12 13.89 -2.95
C ARG A 218 -3.83 14.69 -3.09
N ARG A 219 -2.76 14.27 -2.40
CA ARG A 219 -1.45 14.95 -2.51
C ARG A 219 -0.89 14.87 -3.93
N THR A 220 -1.06 13.73 -4.61
CA THR A 220 -0.63 13.57 -6.00
C THR A 220 -1.34 14.56 -6.91
N MET A 221 -2.67 14.60 -6.89
CA MET A 221 -3.46 15.49 -7.75
C MET A 221 -3.22 16.97 -7.40
N ASP A 222 -3.12 17.32 -6.11
CA ASP A 222 -2.83 18.69 -5.66
C ASP A 222 -1.47 19.19 -6.19
N VAL A 223 -0.45 18.32 -6.21
CA VAL A 223 0.88 18.67 -6.76
C VAL A 223 0.84 18.77 -8.29
N GLY A 224 0.19 17.82 -8.98
CA GLY A 224 0.05 17.86 -10.44
C GLY A 224 -0.62 19.16 -10.88
N GLN A 225 -1.75 19.49 -10.25
CA GLN A 225 -2.48 20.73 -10.51
C GLN A 225 -1.66 21.99 -10.20
N ALA A 226 -0.94 22.02 -9.07
CA ALA A 226 -0.12 23.17 -8.71
C ALA A 226 0.99 23.44 -9.73
N LEU A 227 1.66 22.38 -10.21
CA LEU A 227 2.68 22.47 -11.25
C LEU A 227 2.09 22.91 -12.59
N ARG A 228 0.90 22.40 -12.96
CA ARG A 228 0.20 22.81 -14.20
C ARG A 228 -0.17 24.29 -14.18
N ARG A 229 -0.71 24.77 -13.07
CA ARG A 229 -1.00 26.21 -12.89
C ARG A 229 0.26 27.08 -12.95
N GLU A 230 1.40 26.59 -12.47
CA GLU A 230 2.68 27.29 -12.62
C GLU A 230 3.17 27.32 -14.07
N ILE A 231 2.91 26.26 -14.85
CA ILE A 231 3.14 26.25 -16.31
C ILE A 231 2.25 27.30 -16.99
N ASP A 232 0.94 27.29 -16.74
CA ASP A 232 -0.01 28.16 -17.45
C ASP A 232 0.21 29.64 -17.10
N SER A 233 0.58 29.96 -15.85
CA SER A 233 0.87 31.32 -15.42
C SER A 233 2.06 31.98 -16.14
N ARG A 234 2.92 31.20 -16.81
CA ARG A 234 4.08 31.69 -17.58
C ARG A 234 3.74 32.39 -18.86
N GLN A 235 2.56 32.15 -19.43
CA GLN A 235 2.12 32.94 -20.58
C GLN A 235 2.07 34.45 -20.24
N VAL A 236 2.15 34.82 -18.95
CA VAL A 236 2.09 36.19 -18.46
C VAL A 236 3.39 36.67 -17.77
N SER A 237 4.33 35.78 -17.41
CA SER A 237 5.54 36.15 -16.63
C SER A 237 6.76 35.26 -16.92
N GLU A 238 7.93 35.88 -17.06
CA GLU A 238 9.29 35.38 -17.38
C GLU A 238 9.88 34.25 -16.49
N SER A 239 9.06 33.42 -15.84
CA SER A 239 9.56 32.32 -15.00
C SER A 239 10.10 31.14 -15.85
N CYS A 240 11.01 30.31 -15.31
CA CYS A 240 11.86 29.36 -16.08
C CYS A 240 11.54 27.84 -16.08
N LEU A 241 10.67 27.31 -15.21
CA LEU A 241 10.12 25.94 -15.24
C LEU A 241 9.48 25.51 -16.58
N THR A 242 10.19 24.75 -17.38
CA THR A 242 9.61 24.15 -18.60
C THR A 242 8.60 23.05 -18.23
N GLU A 243 7.78 22.61 -19.20
CA GLU A 243 6.88 21.46 -19.00
C GLU A 243 7.66 20.21 -18.57
N GLU A 244 8.83 20.00 -19.16
CA GLU A 244 9.73 18.89 -18.81
C GLU A 244 10.28 19.02 -17.38
N ASP A 245 10.59 20.25 -16.93
CA ASP A 245 11.01 20.46 -15.53
C ASP A 245 9.87 20.19 -14.56
N ALA A 246 8.64 20.60 -14.88
CA ALA A 246 7.45 20.32 -14.08
C ALA A 246 7.16 18.81 -14.02
N LYS A 247 7.22 18.09 -15.15
CA LYS A 247 7.14 16.62 -15.21
C LYS A 247 8.18 15.97 -14.31
N ARG A 248 9.45 16.38 -14.40
CA ARG A 248 10.53 15.87 -13.54
C ARG A 248 10.27 16.13 -12.07
N GLN A 249 9.78 17.32 -11.71
CA GLN A 249 9.42 17.65 -10.34
C GLN A 249 8.26 16.78 -9.83
N PHE A 250 7.24 16.57 -10.67
CA PHE A 250 6.12 15.69 -10.35
C PHE A 250 6.59 14.26 -10.10
N TYR A 251 7.40 13.68 -10.99
CA TYR A 251 7.93 12.33 -10.84
C TYR A 251 8.89 12.18 -9.65
N ALA A 252 9.76 13.16 -9.41
CA ALA A 252 10.62 13.17 -8.24
C ALA A 252 9.80 13.23 -6.94
N PHE A 253 8.77 14.08 -6.89
CA PHE A 253 7.83 14.13 -5.76
C PHE A 253 7.14 12.78 -5.56
N MET A 254 6.59 12.20 -6.63
CA MET A 254 5.88 10.93 -6.57
C MET A 254 6.78 9.76 -6.17
N GLY A 255 7.99 9.69 -6.70
CA GLY A 255 8.97 8.67 -6.31
C GLY A 255 9.43 8.82 -4.86
N GLY A 256 9.53 10.05 -4.35
CA GLY A 256 9.75 10.30 -2.92
C GLY A 256 8.55 9.92 -2.05
N LEU A 257 7.33 10.20 -2.52
CA LEU A 257 6.08 9.93 -1.80
C LEU A 257 5.77 8.43 -1.73
N LEU A 258 6.08 7.69 -2.80
CA LEU A 258 5.87 6.25 -2.94
C LEU A 258 7.09 5.43 -2.51
N GLU A 259 8.22 6.08 -2.20
CA GLU A 259 9.52 5.43 -2.01
C GLU A 259 9.95 4.55 -3.20
N CYS A 260 9.48 4.89 -4.41
CA CYS A 260 9.68 4.14 -5.63
C CYS A 260 10.79 4.76 -6.50
N ARG A 261 11.86 3.99 -6.75
CA ARG A 261 12.95 4.42 -7.62
C ARG A 261 12.52 4.55 -9.08
N ASP A 262 11.69 3.61 -9.56
CA ASP A 262 11.27 3.57 -10.96
C ASP A 262 10.46 4.82 -11.31
N VAL A 263 9.59 5.26 -10.40
CA VAL A 263 8.86 6.53 -10.51
C VAL A 263 9.81 7.73 -10.43
N ALA A 264 10.72 7.78 -9.45
CA ALA A 264 11.63 8.93 -9.26
C ALA A 264 12.58 9.16 -10.46
N CYS A 265 13.01 8.08 -11.09
CA CYS A 265 13.92 8.09 -12.23
C CYS A 265 13.19 8.22 -13.58
N TRP A 266 11.87 8.33 -13.59
CA TRP A 266 11.11 8.49 -14.82
C TRP A 266 11.26 9.94 -15.33
N PRO A 267 11.51 10.21 -16.63
CA PRO A 267 11.74 9.34 -17.79
C PRO A 267 13.24 9.08 -18.10
N VAL A 268 14.14 9.47 -17.18
CA VAL A 268 15.61 9.41 -17.31
C VAL A 268 16.13 7.97 -17.52
N MET A 269 15.32 6.97 -17.17
CA MET A 269 15.60 5.55 -17.42
C MET A 269 15.93 5.20 -18.87
N GLN A 270 15.63 6.06 -19.86
CA GLN A 270 16.08 5.77 -21.21
C GLN A 270 17.59 5.97 -21.43
N ARG A 271 18.35 6.76 -20.64
CA ARG A 271 19.82 6.88 -20.88
C ARG A 271 20.77 7.00 -19.68
N ASN A 272 20.47 7.57 -18.50
CA ASN A 272 21.44 7.72 -17.39
C ASN A 272 20.79 8.29 -16.10
N CYS A 273 20.18 7.48 -15.22
CA CYS A 273 19.62 8.02 -13.97
C CYS A 273 20.72 8.21 -12.89
N PRO A 274 20.96 9.43 -12.36
CA PRO A 274 21.82 9.64 -11.19
C PRO A 274 21.26 8.92 -9.95
N SER A 275 22.12 8.64 -8.97
CA SER A 275 21.78 7.74 -7.85
C SER A 275 20.58 8.25 -7.03
N PHE A 276 19.64 7.34 -6.74
CA PHE A 276 18.39 7.55 -5.98
C PHE A 276 18.56 8.27 -4.62
N ALA A 277 19.78 8.25 -4.05
CA ALA A 277 20.12 8.94 -2.82
C ALA A 277 20.04 10.47 -2.93
N GLN A 278 20.30 11.06 -4.12
CA GLN A 278 20.14 12.51 -4.32
C GLN A 278 18.67 12.95 -4.33
N ALA A 279 17.76 12.11 -4.84
CA ALA A 279 16.33 12.43 -4.92
C ALA A 279 15.63 12.44 -3.54
N ARG A 280 16.06 11.59 -2.58
CA ARG A 280 15.52 11.57 -1.21
C ARG A 280 15.94 12.77 -0.35
N GLY A 281 17.02 13.46 -0.72
CA GLY A 281 17.79 14.31 0.21
C GLY A 281 17.38 15.78 0.34
N GLY A 282 16.60 16.36 -0.59
CA GLY A 282 16.54 17.83 -0.68
C GLY A 282 15.18 18.45 -0.93
N ASP A 283 14.48 18.10 -2.01
CA ASP A 283 13.60 19.09 -2.62
C ASP A 283 12.09 18.79 -2.51
N GLY A 284 11.65 17.55 -2.64
CA GLY A 284 10.20 17.25 -2.78
C GLY A 284 9.32 17.68 -1.60
N ARG A 285 9.85 17.60 -0.37
CA ARG A 285 9.13 18.04 0.83
C ARG A 285 9.09 19.57 0.94
N LEU A 286 10.21 20.24 0.62
CA LEU A 286 10.29 21.70 0.58
C LEU A 286 9.44 22.27 -0.55
N LEU A 287 9.41 21.62 -1.72
CA LEU A 287 8.55 21.94 -2.84
C LEU A 287 7.07 21.86 -2.44
N TRP A 288 6.64 20.78 -1.78
CA TRP A 288 5.27 20.69 -1.27
C TRP A 288 4.94 21.81 -0.28
N HIS A 289 5.82 22.09 0.68
CA HIS A 289 5.61 23.19 1.63
C HIS A 289 5.58 24.56 0.92
N ALA A 290 6.46 24.79 -0.05
CA ALA A 290 6.51 26.02 -0.84
C ALA A 290 5.27 26.19 -1.72
N LEU A 291 4.81 25.13 -2.40
CA LEU A 291 3.59 25.13 -3.22
C LEU A 291 2.35 25.34 -2.34
N ARG A 292 2.28 24.66 -1.19
CA ARG A 292 1.18 24.82 -0.23
C ARG A 292 1.15 26.23 0.36
N ASP A 293 2.29 26.81 0.70
CA ASP A 293 2.40 28.17 1.24
C ASP A 293 2.12 29.23 0.17
N ARG A 294 2.44 28.97 -1.11
CA ARG A 294 2.02 29.82 -2.24
C ARG A 294 0.51 29.74 -2.48
N GLN A 295 -0.09 28.55 -2.45
CA GLN A 295 -1.55 28.42 -2.55
C GLN A 295 -2.28 29.11 -1.40
N ARG A 296 -1.83 28.94 -0.15
CA ARG A 296 -2.41 29.65 1.00
C ARG A 296 -2.35 31.17 0.86
N ARG A 297 -1.31 31.71 0.24
CA ARG A 297 -1.16 33.14 -0.01
C ARG A 297 -2.05 33.68 -1.13
N LYS A 298 -2.49 32.84 -2.08
CA LYS A 298 -3.40 33.23 -3.16
C LYS A 298 -4.89 33.10 -2.79
N VAL A 299 -5.23 32.41 -1.69
CA VAL A 299 -6.63 32.09 -1.28
C VAL A 299 -7.18 33.06 -0.20
N LEU A 300 -6.59 34.24 -0.01
CA LEU A 300 -7.20 35.34 0.75
C LEU A 300 -7.21 36.61 -0.12
N PRO A 301 -8.39 37.22 -0.38
CA PRO A 301 -9.32 37.64 0.66
C PRO A 301 -10.78 37.22 0.42
N TRP A 302 -11.32 36.39 1.31
CA TRP A 302 -12.73 36.46 1.67
C TRP A 302 -12.81 36.75 3.16
N THR A 303 -12.72 38.03 3.49
CA THR A 303 -13.21 38.60 4.74
C THR A 303 -14.20 39.69 4.35
N THR A 304 -15.49 39.38 4.42
CA THR A 304 -16.46 40.30 5.03
C THR A 304 -16.37 40.15 6.53
#